data_AF-A0A8J4HBD1-F1
#
_entry.id   AF-A0A8J4HBD1-F1
#
_cell.length_a   1.000
_cell.length_b   1.000
_cell.length_c   1.000
_cell.angle_alpha   90.00
_cell.angle_beta   90.00
_cell.angle_gamma   90.00
#
_symmetry.space_group_name_H-M   'P 1'
#
loop_
_entity.id
_entity.type
_entity.pdbx_description
1 polymer ?
#
loop_
_entity_poly.entity_id
_entity_poly.type
_entity_poly.pdbx_seq_one_letter_code
_entity_poly.pdbx_strand_id
1 'polypeptide(L)'
;MLPDATQLAAILGAIGALGAAASGLVDTTKWFTRGISHVGLKTIRAQIEPFDALLATIPENAAFETINGLWINGTAIGDQKAKVKALIKLGLQPATVEALARATGLDREALNTLAQKIATGTDLTPAEVNIYGHLDAILSAVIDAAYEKADQHYRNAAKLLAAAIAVVLALVGGYAVSTPFDTKHLLLAVLVGLVATPLAPVTKDLTSALSVAVQASGKLRALVQ
;
A
#
# COMPACT_ATOMS: atom_id res chain seq x y z
N MET A 1 22.38 -18.86 32.16
CA MET A 1 22.97 -17.50 32.14
C MET A 1 22.05 -16.65 31.28
N LEU A 2 21.55 -15.53 31.81
CA LEU A 2 20.87 -14.54 30.98
C LEU A 2 21.90 -13.94 30.01
N PRO A 3 21.54 -13.68 28.73
CA PRO A 3 22.44 -13.04 27.79
C PRO A 3 22.95 -11.73 28.38
N ASP A 4 24.24 -11.43 28.19
CA ASP A 4 24.71 -10.09 28.50
C ASP A 4 23.98 -9.09 27.58
N ALA A 5 23.88 -7.86 28.02
CA ALA A 5 23.12 -6.84 27.31
C ALA A 5 23.63 -6.53 25.89
N THR A 6 24.91 -6.74 25.63
CA THR A 6 25.50 -6.59 24.30
C THR A 6 25.01 -7.70 23.38
N GLN A 7 24.85 -8.92 23.90
CA GLN A 7 24.22 -10.04 23.19
C GLN A 7 22.74 -9.76 22.92
N LEU A 8 21.99 -9.18 23.87
CA LEU A 8 20.57 -8.84 23.64
C LEU A 8 20.43 -7.76 22.56
N ALA A 9 21.27 -6.73 22.56
CA ALA A 9 21.29 -5.71 21.51
C ALA A 9 21.68 -6.30 20.15
N ALA A 10 22.64 -7.23 20.11
CA ALA A 10 23.03 -7.93 18.89
C ALA A 10 21.90 -8.81 18.34
N ILE A 11 21.17 -9.52 19.21
CA ILE A 11 20.00 -10.34 18.84
C ILE A 11 18.90 -9.46 18.26
N LEU A 12 18.54 -8.35 18.92
CA LEU A 12 17.53 -7.42 18.40
C LEU A 12 17.95 -6.81 17.06
N GLY A 13 19.23 -6.44 16.94
CA GLY A 13 19.82 -5.96 15.69
C GLY A 13 19.70 -6.98 14.55
N ALA A 14 20.04 -8.25 14.82
CA ALA A 14 19.93 -9.33 13.84
C ALA A 14 18.49 -9.61 13.41
N ILE A 15 17.54 -9.60 14.36
CA ILE A 15 16.11 -9.76 14.08
C ILE A 15 15.59 -8.61 13.21
N GLY A 16 15.97 -7.37 13.52
CA GLY A 16 15.59 -6.22 12.69
C GLY A 16 16.19 -6.26 11.29
N ALA A 17 17.47 -6.66 11.17
CA ALA A 17 18.14 -6.83 9.88
C ALA A 17 17.47 -7.92 9.03
N LEU A 18 17.07 -9.03 9.64
CA LEU A 18 16.27 -10.08 8.98
C LEU A 18 14.95 -9.52 8.44
N GLY A 19 14.23 -8.74 9.23
CA GLY A 19 12.97 -8.12 8.80
C GLY A 19 13.15 -7.10 7.67
N ALA A 20 14.24 -6.33 7.70
CA ALA A 20 14.60 -5.41 6.62
C ALA A 20 14.96 -6.16 5.32
N ALA A 21 15.76 -7.23 5.41
CA ALA A 21 16.09 -8.08 4.27
C ALA A 21 14.85 -8.74 3.65
N ALA A 22 13.95 -9.26 4.49
CA ALA A 22 12.71 -9.85 4.04
C ALA A 22 11.80 -8.83 3.34
N SER A 23 11.71 -7.60 3.87
CA SER A 23 10.96 -6.50 3.25
C SER A 23 11.55 -6.10 1.89
N GLY A 24 12.88 -6.05 1.76
CA GLY A 24 13.55 -5.82 0.48
C GLY A 24 13.27 -6.92 -0.54
N LEU A 25 13.11 -8.17 -0.09
CA LEU A 25 12.75 -9.29 -0.96
C LEU A 25 11.28 -9.23 -1.41
N VAL A 26 10.38 -8.60 -0.64
CA VAL A 26 9.00 -8.35 -1.09
C VAL A 26 8.98 -7.45 -2.32
N ASP A 27 9.85 -6.44 -2.40
CA ASP A 27 9.90 -5.54 -3.56
C ASP A 27 10.31 -6.25 -4.84
N THR A 28 11.16 -7.29 -4.77
CA THR A 28 11.58 -8.06 -5.95
C THR A 28 10.45 -8.91 -6.54
N THR A 29 9.38 -9.15 -5.77
CA THR A 29 8.20 -9.92 -6.24
C THR A 29 7.46 -9.22 -7.38
N LYS A 30 7.64 -7.90 -7.55
CA LYS A 30 7.08 -7.13 -8.67
C LYS A 30 7.50 -7.68 -10.04
N TRP A 31 8.66 -8.35 -10.12
CA TRP A 31 9.18 -8.97 -11.34
C TRP A 31 8.39 -10.22 -11.77
N PHE A 32 7.70 -10.88 -10.84
CA PHE A 32 6.90 -12.08 -11.10
C PHE A 32 5.41 -11.72 -11.10
N THR A 33 4.80 -11.62 -12.30
CA THR A 33 3.34 -11.52 -12.47
C THR A 33 2.64 -10.40 -11.68
N ARG A 34 3.19 -9.18 -11.70
CA ARG A 34 2.67 -7.97 -11.01
C ARG A 34 2.79 -7.99 -9.47
N GLY A 35 3.31 -9.08 -8.89
CA GLY A 35 3.68 -9.20 -7.48
C GLY A 35 2.59 -8.78 -6.49
N ILE A 36 3.05 -8.31 -5.31
CA ILE A 36 2.17 -7.84 -4.23
C ILE A 36 1.35 -6.59 -4.62
N SER A 37 1.80 -5.84 -5.64
CA SER A 37 1.08 -4.68 -6.18
C SER A 37 -0.30 -5.04 -6.74
N HIS A 38 -0.54 -6.31 -7.11
CA HIS A 38 -1.85 -6.77 -7.57
C HIS A 38 -2.97 -6.61 -6.52
N VAL A 39 -2.64 -6.67 -5.22
CA VAL A 39 -3.62 -6.54 -4.12
C VAL A 39 -4.19 -5.12 -4.06
N GLY A 40 -3.34 -4.10 -4.15
CA GLY A 40 -3.77 -2.71 -4.21
C GLY A 40 -4.58 -2.42 -5.47
N LEU A 41 -4.13 -2.93 -6.63
CA LEU A 41 -4.81 -2.73 -7.90
C LEU A 41 -6.24 -3.31 -7.93
N LYS A 42 -6.45 -4.50 -7.35
CA LYS A 42 -7.79 -5.08 -7.17
C LYS A 42 -8.72 -4.15 -6.39
N THR A 43 -8.18 -3.48 -5.38
CA THR A 43 -8.92 -2.54 -4.55
C THR A 43 -9.28 -1.29 -5.35
N ILE A 44 -8.35 -0.73 -6.12
CA ILE A 44 -8.63 0.39 -7.02
C ILE A 44 -9.75 0.01 -8.00
N ARG A 45 -9.63 -1.13 -8.68
CA ARG A 45 -10.63 -1.62 -9.64
C ARG A 45 -12.03 -1.71 -9.02
N ALA A 46 -12.15 -2.33 -7.85
CA ALA A 46 -13.43 -2.49 -7.16
C ALA A 46 -14.06 -1.16 -6.74
N GLN A 47 -13.25 -0.14 -6.44
CA GLN A 47 -13.76 1.18 -6.02
C GLN A 47 -14.14 2.07 -7.21
N ILE A 48 -13.50 1.90 -8.37
CA ILE A 48 -13.84 2.65 -9.59
C ILE A 48 -14.86 1.95 -10.50
N GLU A 49 -15.26 0.71 -10.17
CA GLU A 49 -16.27 -0.08 -10.89
C GLU A 49 -17.56 0.71 -11.20
N PRO A 50 -18.11 1.56 -10.31
CA PRO A 50 -19.28 2.37 -10.63
C PRO A 50 -19.09 3.30 -11.84
N PHE A 51 -17.85 3.62 -12.22
CA PHE A 51 -17.51 4.47 -13.36
C PHE A 51 -17.08 3.67 -14.60
N ASP A 52 -17.24 2.34 -14.62
CA ASP A 52 -16.81 1.50 -15.75
C ASP A 52 -17.46 1.90 -17.08
N ALA A 53 -18.72 2.33 -17.06
CA ALA A 53 -19.39 2.83 -18.26
C ALA A 53 -18.72 4.08 -18.86
N LEU A 54 -18.12 4.93 -18.03
CA LEU A 54 -17.37 6.10 -18.46
C LEU A 54 -15.97 5.71 -18.95
N LEU A 55 -15.33 4.75 -18.29
CA LEU A 55 -14.00 4.27 -18.71
C LEU A 55 -14.08 3.46 -20.01
N ALA A 56 -15.19 2.77 -20.27
CA ALA A 56 -15.44 2.00 -21.49
C ALA A 56 -15.58 2.86 -22.75
N THR A 57 -15.71 4.19 -22.63
CA THR A 57 -15.71 5.10 -23.77
C THR A 57 -14.31 5.31 -24.35
N ILE A 58 -13.28 4.92 -23.61
CA ILE A 58 -11.88 5.02 -24.01
C ILE A 58 -11.50 3.73 -24.75
N PRO A 59 -10.95 3.80 -25.97
CA PRO A 59 -10.61 2.62 -26.77
C PRO A 59 -9.72 1.60 -26.06
N GLU A 60 -9.81 0.33 -26.48
CA GLU A 60 -8.82 -0.73 -26.22
C GLU A 60 -8.45 -1.02 -24.76
N ASN A 61 -9.39 -0.98 -23.81
CA ASN A 61 -9.09 -1.14 -22.37
C ASN A 61 -8.01 -0.16 -21.85
N ALA A 62 -7.64 0.85 -22.63
CA ALA A 62 -6.48 1.70 -22.40
C ALA A 62 -6.62 2.49 -21.10
N ALA A 63 -7.86 2.77 -20.69
CA ALA A 63 -8.15 3.40 -19.40
C ALA A 63 -7.62 2.57 -18.23
N PHE A 64 -7.98 1.29 -18.15
CA PHE A 64 -7.54 0.45 -17.03
C PHE A 64 -6.08 0.03 -17.17
N GLU A 65 -5.57 -0.15 -18.39
CA GLU A 65 -4.14 -0.37 -18.61
C GLU A 65 -3.29 0.82 -18.17
N THR A 66 -3.76 2.05 -18.42
CA THR A 66 -3.11 3.27 -17.93
C THR A 66 -3.09 3.31 -16.40
N ILE A 67 -4.23 3.05 -15.75
CA ILE A 67 -4.32 3.02 -14.28
C ILE A 67 -3.39 1.95 -13.71
N ASN A 68 -3.39 0.75 -14.31
CA ASN A 68 -2.52 -0.35 -13.94
C ASN A 68 -1.04 -0.01 -14.09
N GLY A 69 -0.65 0.60 -15.21
CA GLY A 69 0.73 1.02 -15.47
C GLY A 69 1.21 2.05 -14.45
N LEU A 70 0.40 3.07 -14.14
CA LEU A 70 0.72 4.10 -13.13
C LEU A 70 0.92 3.49 -11.74
N TRP A 71 0.07 2.54 -11.36
CA TRP A 71 0.15 1.86 -10.07
C TRP A 71 1.41 0.98 -9.96
N ILE A 72 1.67 0.14 -10.98
CA ILE A 72 2.82 -0.76 -10.98
C ILE A 72 4.14 0.01 -11.02
N ASN A 73 4.20 1.09 -11.80
CA ASN A 73 5.40 1.92 -11.94
C ASN A 73 5.66 2.83 -10.73
N GLY A 74 4.75 2.86 -9.74
CA GLY A 74 4.91 3.65 -8.53
C GLY A 74 4.90 5.16 -8.80
N THR A 75 4.12 5.62 -9.78
CA THR A 75 3.94 7.06 -10.04
C THR A 75 3.44 7.79 -8.79
N ALA A 76 3.74 9.08 -8.63
CA ALA A 76 3.25 9.84 -7.48
C ALA A 76 1.71 9.74 -7.36
N ILE A 77 1.21 9.42 -6.16
CA ILE A 77 -0.23 9.14 -5.94
C ILE A 77 -1.11 10.31 -6.42
N GLY A 78 -0.68 11.56 -6.22
CA GLY A 78 -1.39 12.73 -6.72
C GLY A 78 -1.62 12.70 -8.24
N ASP A 79 -0.59 12.32 -9.01
CA ASP A 79 -0.67 12.22 -10.46
C ASP A 79 -1.56 11.05 -10.89
N GLN A 80 -1.48 9.90 -10.18
CA GLN A 80 -2.35 8.76 -10.44
C GLN A 80 -3.83 9.14 -10.28
N LYS A 81 -4.17 9.78 -9.15
CA LYS A 81 -5.53 10.25 -8.84
C LYS A 81 -6.02 11.26 -9.88
N ALA A 82 -5.18 12.24 -10.23
CA ALA A 82 -5.51 13.24 -11.25
C ALA A 82 -5.78 12.59 -12.61
N LYS A 83 -4.96 11.61 -13.03
CA LYS A 83 -5.15 10.89 -14.29
C LYS A 83 -6.43 10.06 -14.30
N VAL A 84 -6.72 9.32 -13.22
CA VAL A 84 -7.99 8.56 -13.09
C VAL A 84 -9.18 9.49 -13.20
N LYS A 85 -9.16 10.63 -12.50
CA LYS A 85 -10.22 11.64 -12.57
C LYS A 85 -10.40 12.16 -13.99
N ALA A 86 -9.31 12.47 -14.68
CA ALA A 86 -9.35 12.91 -16.07
C ALA A 86 -9.93 11.84 -17.01
N LEU A 87 -9.55 10.56 -16.84
CA LEU A 87 -10.10 9.44 -17.63
C LEU A 87 -11.61 9.29 -17.43
N ILE A 88 -12.10 9.39 -16.19
CA ILE A 88 -13.54 9.33 -15.91
C ILE A 88 -14.26 10.52 -16.55
N LYS A 89 -13.70 11.74 -16.42
CA LYS A 89 -14.28 12.95 -17.03
C LYS A 89 -14.28 12.92 -18.56
N LEU A 90 -13.30 12.31 -19.19
CA LEU A 90 -13.29 12.11 -20.64
C LEU A 90 -14.47 11.25 -21.13
N GLY A 91 -14.97 10.36 -20.27
CA GLY A 91 -16.17 9.57 -20.55
C GLY A 91 -17.48 10.28 -20.25
N LEU A 92 -17.48 11.57 -19.89
CA LEU A 92 -18.70 12.35 -19.68
C LEU A 92 -19.36 12.71 -21.02
N GLN A 93 -20.40 11.96 -21.38
CA GLN A 93 -21.16 12.15 -22.61
C GLN A 93 -22.62 11.75 -22.39
N PRO A 94 -23.58 12.19 -23.23
CA PRO A 94 -25.00 11.87 -23.04
C PRO A 94 -25.28 10.37 -22.86
N ALA A 95 -24.52 9.51 -23.54
CA ALA A 95 -24.64 8.05 -23.45
C ALA A 95 -24.24 7.45 -22.08
N THR A 96 -23.46 8.16 -21.26
CA THR A 96 -22.93 7.66 -19.97
C THR A 96 -23.57 8.34 -18.75
N VAL A 97 -24.40 9.35 -18.96
CA VAL A 97 -25.04 10.14 -17.89
C VAL A 97 -25.83 9.27 -16.93
N GLU A 98 -26.55 8.29 -17.44
CA GLU A 98 -27.35 7.38 -16.62
C GLU A 98 -26.48 6.59 -15.63
N ALA A 99 -25.32 6.10 -16.08
CA ALA A 99 -24.38 5.42 -15.20
C ALA A 99 -23.74 6.41 -14.20
N LEU A 100 -23.41 7.61 -14.65
CA LEU A 100 -22.81 8.63 -13.79
C LEU A 100 -23.76 9.11 -12.69
N ALA A 101 -25.04 9.33 -13.02
CA ALA A 101 -26.07 9.71 -12.05
C ALA A 101 -26.21 8.65 -10.96
N ARG A 102 -26.22 7.36 -11.32
CA ARG A 102 -26.23 6.26 -10.35
C ARG A 102 -24.97 6.20 -9.48
N ALA A 103 -23.81 6.45 -10.07
CA ALA A 103 -22.53 6.39 -9.36
C ALA A 103 -22.32 7.58 -8.40
N THR A 104 -22.91 8.74 -8.70
CA THR A 104 -22.67 10.00 -7.97
C THR A 104 -23.86 10.48 -7.15
N GLY A 105 -25.07 10.00 -7.44
CA GLY A 105 -26.31 10.50 -6.86
C GLY A 105 -26.74 11.89 -7.35
N LEU A 106 -26.05 12.44 -8.36
CA LEU A 106 -26.40 13.74 -8.95
C LEU A 106 -27.62 13.62 -9.88
N ASP A 107 -28.32 14.73 -10.07
CA ASP A 107 -29.50 14.79 -10.93
C ASP A 107 -29.16 14.42 -12.38
N ARG A 108 -29.90 13.45 -12.92
CA ARG A 108 -29.67 12.87 -14.25
C ARG A 108 -29.91 13.87 -15.37
N GLU A 109 -30.94 14.70 -15.26
CA GLU A 109 -31.30 15.65 -16.34
C GLU A 109 -30.30 16.80 -16.39
N ALA A 110 -29.88 17.27 -15.23
CA ALA A 110 -28.83 18.27 -15.08
C ALA A 110 -27.49 17.76 -15.61
N LEU A 111 -27.12 16.51 -15.30
CA LEU A 111 -25.93 15.86 -15.87
C LEU A 111 -26.05 15.67 -17.39
N ASN A 112 -27.23 15.35 -17.91
CA ASN A 112 -27.43 15.22 -19.35
C ASN A 112 -27.24 16.53 -20.09
N THR A 113 -27.79 17.62 -19.55
CA THR A 113 -27.65 18.96 -20.09
C THR A 113 -26.18 19.39 -20.09
N LEU A 114 -25.49 19.16 -18.97
CA LEU A 114 -24.05 19.41 -18.82
C LEU A 114 -23.23 18.63 -19.86
N ALA A 115 -23.49 17.32 -20.00
CA ALA A 115 -22.78 16.46 -20.94
C ALA A 115 -23.00 16.87 -22.40
N GLN A 116 -24.22 17.28 -22.77
CA GLN A 116 -24.52 17.80 -24.11
C GLN A 116 -23.72 19.07 -24.39
N LYS A 117 -23.72 20.05 -23.47
CA LYS A 117 -22.99 21.30 -23.66
C LYS A 117 -21.48 21.12 -23.73
N ILE A 118 -20.92 20.22 -22.91
CA ILE A 118 -19.50 19.86 -22.99
C ILE A 118 -19.18 19.25 -24.36
N ALA A 119 -20.02 18.35 -24.86
CA ALA A 119 -19.84 17.72 -26.16
C ALA A 119 -19.94 18.71 -27.34
N THR A 120 -20.80 19.74 -27.24
CA THR A 120 -20.98 20.76 -28.28
C THR A 120 -20.08 21.99 -28.10
N GLY A 121 -19.23 22.02 -27.07
CA GLY A 121 -18.38 23.17 -26.76
C GLY A 121 -19.16 24.44 -26.40
N THR A 122 -20.34 24.29 -25.82
CA THR A 122 -21.23 25.40 -25.43
C THR A 122 -20.93 25.85 -24.00
N ASP A 123 -20.98 27.17 -23.76
CA ASP A 123 -20.72 27.74 -22.44
C ASP A 123 -21.70 27.22 -21.37
N LEU A 124 -21.15 26.94 -20.20
CA LEU A 124 -21.91 26.51 -19.04
C LEU A 124 -22.46 27.72 -18.29
N THR A 125 -23.72 27.62 -17.90
CA THR A 125 -24.37 28.56 -16.96
C THR A 125 -23.79 28.40 -15.55
N PRO A 126 -23.96 29.40 -14.66
CA PRO A 126 -23.50 29.29 -13.28
C PRO A 126 -24.05 28.06 -12.54
N ALA A 127 -25.30 27.66 -12.81
CA ALA A 127 -25.89 26.47 -12.23
C ALA A 127 -25.21 25.18 -12.70
N GLU A 128 -24.89 25.09 -14.00
CA GLU A 128 -24.18 23.94 -14.58
C GLU A 128 -22.72 23.86 -14.12
N VAL A 129 -22.05 25.01 -13.93
CA VAL A 129 -20.72 25.06 -13.31
C VAL A 129 -20.77 24.51 -11.89
N ASN A 130 -21.80 24.84 -11.11
CA ASN A 130 -21.97 24.30 -9.77
C ASN A 130 -22.15 22.76 -9.78
N ILE A 131 -22.95 22.22 -10.71
CA ILE A 131 -23.13 20.77 -10.88
C ILE A 131 -21.81 20.11 -11.27
N TYR A 132 -21.06 20.69 -12.21
CA TYR A 132 -19.75 20.19 -12.59
C TYR A 132 -18.74 20.23 -11.43
N GLY A 133 -18.81 21.27 -10.58
CA GLY A 133 -18.04 21.36 -9.35
C GLY A 133 -18.38 20.27 -8.34
N HIS A 134 -19.68 19.99 -8.12
CA HIS A 134 -20.11 18.87 -7.28
C HIS A 134 -19.64 17.52 -7.83
N LEU A 135 -19.73 17.31 -9.14
CA LEU A 135 -19.19 16.13 -9.79
C LEU A 135 -17.69 15.99 -9.53
N ASP A 136 -16.89 17.05 -9.71
CA ASP A 136 -15.45 17.00 -9.45
C ASP A 136 -15.13 16.68 -7.98
N ALA A 137 -15.88 17.26 -7.04
CA ALA A 137 -15.73 16.99 -5.61
C ALA A 137 -16.03 15.53 -5.28
N ILE A 138 -17.13 14.97 -5.80
CA ILE A 138 -17.49 13.55 -5.60
C ILE A 138 -16.43 12.63 -6.20
N LEU A 139 -16.00 12.89 -7.44
CA LEU A 139 -14.95 12.09 -8.08
C LEU A 139 -13.65 12.13 -7.27
N SER A 140 -13.26 13.31 -6.78
CA SER A 140 -12.05 13.45 -5.96
C SER A 140 -12.18 12.62 -4.67
N ALA A 141 -13.31 12.72 -3.97
CA ALA A 141 -13.55 11.96 -2.74
C ALA A 141 -13.53 10.43 -2.96
N VAL A 142 -14.18 9.93 -4.02
CA VAL A 142 -14.20 8.50 -4.31
C VAL A 142 -12.82 7.98 -4.71
N ILE A 143 -12.10 8.73 -5.56
CA ILE A 143 -10.75 8.37 -6.00
C ILE A 143 -9.77 8.43 -4.82
N ASP A 144 -9.88 9.43 -3.95
CA ASP A 144 -9.06 9.53 -2.74
C ASP A 144 -9.23 8.30 -1.85
N ALA A 145 -10.48 7.97 -1.52
CA ALA A 145 -10.80 6.78 -0.72
C ALA A 145 -10.31 5.48 -1.39
N ALA A 146 -10.43 5.38 -2.72
CA ALA A 146 -9.96 4.22 -3.47
C ALA A 146 -8.45 4.00 -3.32
N TYR A 147 -7.66 5.06 -3.49
CA TYR A 147 -6.20 4.98 -3.41
C TYR A 147 -5.69 4.80 -1.98
N GLU A 148 -6.35 5.41 -0.98
CA GLU A 148 -6.01 5.18 0.42
C GLU A 148 -6.24 3.74 0.84
N LYS A 149 -7.40 3.17 0.48
CA LYS A 149 -7.72 1.76 0.77
C LYS A 149 -6.78 0.82 0.02
N ALA A 150 -6.44 1.14 -1.23
CA ALA A 150 -5.49 0.37 -2.01
C ALA A 150 -4.07 0.37 -1.41
N ASP A 151 -3.57 1.53 -0.95
CA ASP A 151 -2.28 1.63 -0.27
C ASP A 151 -2.28 0.84 1.04
N GLN A 152 -3.34 0.93 1.84
CA GLN A 152 -3.49 0.14 3.07
C GLN A 152 -3.44 -1.37 2.79
N HIS A 153 -4.22 -1.85 1.82
CA HIS A 153 -4.24 -3.27 1.44
C HIS A 153 -2.88 -3.73 0.89
N TYR A 154 -2.25 -2.92 0.04
CA TYR A 154 -0.89 -3.19 -0.47
C TYR A 154 0.11 -3.32 0.69
N ARG A 155 0.14 -2.36 1.61
CA ARG A 155 1.06 -2.38 2.76
C ARG A 155 0.81 -3.56 3.68
N ASN A 156 -0.44 -3.91 3.94
CA ASN A 156 -0.78 -5.06 4.78
C ASN A 156 -0.34 -6.36 4.13
N ALA A 157 -0.60 -6.52 2.83
CA ALA A 157 -0.18 -7.71 2.09
C ALA A 157 1.36 -7.79 1.99
N ALA A 158 2.04 -6.67 1.77
CA ALA A 158 3.50 -6.59 1.75
C ALA A 158 4.11 -6.98 3.10
N LYS A 159 3.55 -6.50 4.22
CA LYS A 159 3.99 -6.91 5.57
C LYS A 159 3.76 -8.39 5.82
N LEU A 160 2.62 -8.94 5.41
CA LEU A 160 2.34 -10.37 5.57
C LEU A 160 3.34 -11.23 4.79
N LEU A 161 3.62 -10.85 3.53
CA LEU A 161 4.60 -11.55 2.72
C LEU A 161 6.02 -11.41 3.27
N ALA A 162 6.38 -10.22 3.77
CA ALA A 162 7.66 -9.99 4.45
C ALA A 162 7.80 -10.89 5.69
N ALA A 163 6.74 -11.07 6.49
CA ALA A 163 6.76 -11.97 7.63
C ALA A 163 6.96 -13.44 7.21
N ALA A 164 6.28 -13.88 6.15
CA ALA A 164 6.47 -15.22 5.61
C ALA A 164 7.92 -15.43 5.12
N ILE A 165 8.48 -14.46 4.37
CA ILE A 165 9.87 -14.50 3.91
C ILE A 165 10.84 -14.50 5.09
N ALA A 166 10.61 -13.68 6.12
CA ALA A 166 11.45 -13.63 7.32
C ALA A 166 11.47 -14.97 8.06
N VAL A 167 10.33 -15.67 8.15
CA VAL A 167 10.26 -17.03 8.71
C VAL A 167 11.10 -18.01 7.90
N VAL A 168 10.98 -17.99 6.56
CA VAL A 168 11.79 -18.86 5.69
C VAL A 168 13.28 -18.58 5.86
N LEU A 169 13.68 -17.31 5.86
CA LEU A 169 15.07 -16.91 6.05
C LEU A 169 15.60 -17.29 7.44
N ALA A 170 14.79 -17.15 8.49
CA ALA A 170 15.16 -17.58 9.84
C ALA A 170 15.34 -19.10 9.93
N LEU A 171 14.47 -19.88 9.27
CA LEU A 171 14.59 -21.34 9.22
C LEU A 171 15.88 -21.76 8.50
N VAL A 172 16.16 -21.17 7.33
CA VAL A 172 17.38 -21.45 6.56
C VAL A 172 18.63 -21.06 7.37
N GLY A 173 18.63 -19.87 7.96
CA GLY A 173 19.72 -19.40 8.81
C GLY A 173 19.94 -20.32 10.01
N GLY A 174 18.87 -20.63 10.76
CA GLY A 174 18.92 -21.51 11.93
C GLY A 174 19.44 -22.91 11.59
N TYR A 175 18.98 -23.50 10.49
CA TYR A 175 19.48 -24.79 10.01
C TYR A 175 20.96 -24.74 9.64
N ALA A 176 21.42 -23.64 9.03
CA ALA A 176 22.82 -23.49 8.60
C ALA A 176 23.79 -23.36 9.79
N VAL A 177 23.37 -22.78 10.92
CA VAL A 177 24.25 -22.55 12.09
C VAL A 177 24.07 -23.53 13.24
N SER A 178 22.96 -24.27 13.32
CA SER A 178 22.67 -25.17 14.44
C SER A 178 22.65 -26.64 14.00
N THR A 179 23.60 -27.43 14.51
CA THR A 179 23.62 -28.89 14.34
C THR A 179 23.72 -29.57 15.71
N PRO A 180 22.76 -30.43 16.11
CA PRO A 180 21.54 -30.81 15.38
C PRO A 180 20.44 -29.73 15.40
N PHE A 181 19.67 -29.64 14.31
CA PHE A 181 18.51 -28.76 14.22
C PHE A 181 17.25 -29.48 14.75
N ASP A 182 16.97 -29.30 16.03
CA ASP A 182 15.84 -29.93 16.71
C ASP A 182 14.54 -29.08 16.68
N THR A 183 13.47 -29.60 17.29
CA THR A 183 12.16 -28.93 17.38
C THR A 183 12.22 -27.57 18.09
N LYS A 184 13.15 -27.36 19.03
CA LYS A 184 13.30 -26.08 19.74
C LYS A 184 13.89 -25.02 18.82
N HIS A 185 14.90 -25.39 18.03
CA HIS A 185 15.50 -24.48 17.05
C HIS A 185 14.50 -24.12 15.95
N LEU A 186 13.67 -25.06 15.51
CA LEU A 186 12.59 -24.81 14.57
C LEU A 186 11.58 -23.79 15.12
N LEU A 187 11.09 -24.01 16.35
CA LEU A 187 10.14 -23.10 16.99
C LEU A 187 10.74 -21.69 17.16
N LEU A 188 12.00 -21.61 17.58
CA LEU A 188 12.70 -20.34 17.77
C LEU A 188 12.88 -19.59 16.44
N ALA A 189 13.25 -20.29 15.36
CA ALA A 189 13.38 -19.70 14.03
C ALA A 189 12.05 -19.14 13.52
N VAL A 190 10.93 -19.86 13.72
CA VAL A 190 9.60 -19.37 13.39
C VAL A 190 9.25 -18.12 14.18
N LEU A 191 9.46 -18.14 15.50
CA LEU A 191 9.20 -16.97 16.36
C LEU A 191 10.04 -15.77 15.94
N VAL A 192 11.34 -15.97 15.70
CA VAL A 192 12.28 -14.93 15.21
C VAL A 192 11.79 -14.32 13.90
N GLY A 193 11.39 -15.14 12.93
CA GLY A 193 10.88 -14.65 11.65
C GLY A 193 9.57 -13.86 11.80
N LEU A 194 8.64 -14.32 12.65
CA LEU A 194 7.36 -13.63 12.88
C LEU A 194 7.54 -12.25 13.53
N VAL A 195 8.48 -12.12 14.47
CA VAL A 195 8.74 -10.83 15.14
C VAL A 195 9.66 -9.92 14.33
N ALA A 196 10.42 -10.45 13.37
CA ALA A 196 11.38 -9.67 12.58
C ALA A 196 10.73 -8.52 11.80
N THR A 197 9.65 -8.78 11.09
CA THR A 197 8.96 -7.78 10.26
C THR A 197 8.39 -6.60 11.06
N PRO A 198 7.63 -6.79 12.17
CA PRO A 198 7.15 -5.67 12.97
C PRO A 198 8.28 -4.97 13.75
N LEU A 199 9.38 -5.67 14.08
CA LEU A 199 10.50 -5.09 14.82
C LEU A 199 11.42 -4.22 13.95
N ALA A 200 11.57 -4.56 12.66
CA ALA A 200 12.47 -3.88 11.73
C ALA A 200 12.42 -2.33 11.80
N PRO A 201 11.26 -1.64 11.74
CA PRO A 201 11.23 -0.18 11.75
C PRO A 201 11.69 0.45 13.07
N VAL A 202 11.56 -0.26 14.20
CA VAL A 202 11.89 0.25 15.55
C VAL A 202 13.23 -0.29 16.08
N THR A 203 13.92 -1.13 15.31
CA THR A 203 15.09 -1.86 15.80
C THR A 203 16.22 -0.91 16.21
N LYS A 204 16.48 0.15 15.43
CA LYS A 204 17.54 1.12 15.73
C LYS A 204 17.29 1.84 17.06
N ASP A 205 16.06 2.24 17.30
CA ASP A 205 15.68 2.97 18.52
C ASP A 205 15.71 2.03 19.73
N LEU A 206 15.23 0.80 19.58
CA LEU A 206 15.28 -0.22 20.64
C LEU A 206 16.72 -0.62 21.00
N THR A 207 17.58 -0.86 20.00
CA THR A 207 18.97 -1.27 20.23
C THR A 207 19.78 -0.15 20.89
N SER A 208 19.59 1.10 20.48
CA SER A 208 20.26 2.25 21.09
C SER A 208 19.77 2.51 22.53
N ALA A 209 18.46 2.52 22.77
CA ALA A 209 17.90 2.71 24.11
C ALA A 209 18.34 1.63 25.10
N LEU A 210 18.34 0.36 24.65
CA LEU A 210 18.81 -0.76 25.46
C LEU A 210 20.28 -0.62 25.84
N SER A 211 21.14 -0.25 24.88
CA SER A 211 22.56 -0.02 25.13
C SER A 211 22.79 1.05 26.20
N VAL A 212 22.04 2.17 26.15
CA VAL A 212 22.13 3.24 27.15
C VAL A 212 21.70 2.76 28.55
N ALA A 213 20.56 2.08 28.65
CA ALA A 213 20.03 1.57 29.92
C ALA A 213 21.01 0.60 30.61
N VAL A 214 21.69 -0.20 29.81
CA VAL A 214 22.68 -1.18 30.27
C VAL A 214 23.94 -0.49 30.77
N GLN A 215 24.46 0.49 30.02
CA GLN A 215 25.61 1.28 30.47
C GLN A 215 25.32 1.98 31.80
N ALA A 216 24.11 2.50 31.98
CA ALA A 216 23.68 3.10 33.24
C ALA A 216 23.63 2.05 34.38
N SER A 217 23.07 0.87 34.12
CA SER A 217 23.00 -0.22 35.10
C SER A 217 24.39 -0.75 35.50
N GLY A 218 25.32 -0.85 34.53
CA GLY A 218 26.70 -1.25 34.79
C GLY A 218 27.46 -0.23 35.66
N LYS A 219 27.28 1.07 35.38
CA LYS A 219 27.82 2.15 36.24
C LYS A 219 27.25 2.09 37.65
N LEU A 220 25.95 1.83 37.80
CA LEU A 220 25.30 1.69 39.11
C LEU A 220 25.87 0.50 39.89
N ARG A 221 26.04 -0.66 39.24
CA ARG A 221 26.62 -1.86 39.88
C ARG A 221 28.05 -1.60 40.38
N ALA A 222 28.87 -0.89 39.61
CA ALA A 222 30.24 -0.55 39.99
C ALA A 222 30.33 0.41 41.20
N LEU A 223 29.25 1.12 41.55
CA LEU A 223 29.19 1.99 42.73
C LEU A 223 28.78 1.24 44.00
N VAL A 224 28.23 0.03 43.88
CA VAL A 224 27.71 -0.78 45.00
C VAL A 224 28.67 -1.94 45.37
N GLN A 225 29.74 -2.13 44.59
CA GLN A 225 30.82 -3.09 44.86
C GLN A 225 32.04 -2.37 45.40
#